data_AF-X1L7Y7-F1
#
_entry.id   AF-X1L7Y7-F1
#
_cell.length_a   1.000
_cell.length_b   1.000
_cell.length_c   1.000
_cell.angle_alpha   90.00
_cell.angle_beta   90.00
_cell.angle_gamma   90.00
#
_symmetry.space_group_name_H-M   'P 1'
#
loop_
_entity.id
_entity.type
_entity.pdbx_description
1 polymer ?
#
loop_
_entity_poly.entity_id
_entity_poly.type
_entity_poly.pdbx_seq_one_letter_code
_entity_poly.pdbx_strand_id
1 'polypeptide(L)' 'IDKYAEGYPGRRHYQGCKFIDEIEELAISRAKKIFKAEHVNVQAHSGTQANIAVYQALLKPGDTILSLNLQP' A
#
# COMPACT_ATOMS: atom_id res chain seq x y z
N ILE A 1 11.79 -1.86 19.76
CA ILE A 1 10.41 -1.34 19.92
C ILE A 1 9.62 -1.91 18.78
N ASP A 2 8.93 -3.02 19.03
CA ASP A 2 8.03 -3.60 18.04
C ASP A 2 6.73 -2.79 18.06
N LYS A 3 6.47 -2.03 16.99
CA LYS A 3 5.31 -1.15 16.91
C LYS A 3 4.31 -1.73 15.93
N TYR A 4 3.14 -2.13 16.44
CA TYR A 4 1.96 -2.39 15.61
C TYR A 4 1.28 -1.07 15.28
N ALA A 5 1.18 -0.77 13.98
CA ALA A 5 0.67 0.50 13.45
C ALA A 5 -0.42 0.27 12.38
N GLU A 6 -1.33 -0.66 12.65
CA GLU A 6 -2.47 -0.93 11.77
C GLU A 6 -3.34 0.32 11.59
N GLY A 7 -3.83 0.50 10.37
CA GLY A 7 -4.53 1.71 9.92
C GLY A 7 -3.64 2.60 9.06
N TYR A 8 -4.00 3.88 8.98
CA TYR A 8 -3.27 4.89 8.19
C TYR A 8 -2.76 6.01 9.11
N PRO A 9 -1.81 6.86 8.66
CA PRO A 9 -1.36 8.00 9.44
C PRO A 9 -2.53 8.85 9.98
N GLY A 10 -2.48 9.18 11.27
CA GLY A 10 -3.57 9.90 11.97
C GLY A 10 -4.85 9.11 12.21
N ARG A 11 -4.95 7.86 11.72
CA ARG A 11 -6.11 6.95 11.88
C ARG A 11 -5.64 5.53 12.20
N ARG A 12 -4.88 5.39 13.28
CA ARG A 12 -4.34 4.10 13.75
C ARG A 12 -5.29 3.42 14.72
N HIS A 13 -5.30 2.09 14.71
CA HIS A 13 -6.00 1.29 15.71
C HIS A 13 -5.27 1.26 17.06
N TYR A 14 -3.96 1.50 17.06
CA TYR A 14 -3.10 1.49 18.24
C TYR A 14 -2.50 2.88 18.52
N GLN A 15 -2.36 3.22 19.80
CA GLN A 15 -1.78 4.49 20.24
C GLN A 15 -0.26 4.51 20.12
N GLY A 16 0.35 5.69 20.13
CA GLY A 16 1.81 5.85 20.19
C GLY A 16 2.52 5.58 18.86
N CYS A 17 1.85 5.77 17.73
CA CYS A 17 2.39 5.56 16.38
C CYS A 17 2.95 6.84 15.74
N LYS A 18 3.11 7.93 16.49
CA LYS A 18 3.51 9.25 15.95
C LYS A 18 4.73 9.19 15.01
N PHE A 19 5.81 8.52 15.44
CA PHE A 19 7.00 8.40 14.60
C PHE A 19 6.79 7.51 13.37
N ILE A 20 5.90 6.52 13.46
CA ILE A 20 5.54 5.66 12.31
C ILE A 20 4.71 6.45 11.30
N ASP A 21 3.80 7.31 11.77
CA ASP A 21 3.01 8.20 10.93
C ASP A 21 3.93 9.16 10.15
N GLU A 22 4.89 9.79 10.82
CA GLU A 22 5.87 10.68 10.17
C GLU A 22 6.70 9.93 9.10
N ILE A 23 7.12 8.69 9.37
CA ILE A 23 7.85 7.85 8.41
C ILE A 23 6.98 7.51 7.19
N GLU A 24 5.74 7.08 7.43
CA GLU A 24 4.82 6.67 6.37
C GLU A 24 4.41 7.86 5.49
N GLU A 25 4.10 9.01 6.09
CA GLU A 25 3.79 10.25 5.36
C GLU A 25 4.97 10.71 4.49
N LEU A 26 6.20 10.63 5.01
CA LEU A 26 7.40 10.97 4.25
C LEU A 26 7.59 10.03 3.05
N ALA A 27 7.37 8.72 3.25
CA ALA A 27 7.46 7.74 2.17
C ALA A 27 6.41 8.00 1.08
N ILE A 28 5.15 8.25 1.47
CA ILE A 28 4.06 8.62 0.54
C ILE A 28 4.42 9.88 -0.24
N SER A 29 4.87 10.94 0.44
CA SER A 29 5.24 12.22 -0.19
C SER A 29 6.36 12.06 -1.22
N ARG A 30 7.41 11.31 -0.87
CA ARG A 30 8.53 11.02 -1.78
C ARG A 30 8.09 10.23 -3.00
N ALA A 31 7.29 9.18 -2.81
CA ALA A 31 6.77 8.36 -3.91
C ALA A 31 5.88 9.19 -4.86
N LYS A 32 4.95 9.99 -4.31
CA LYS A 32 4.12 10.91 -5.11
C LYS A 32 4.98 11.85 -5.95
N LYS A 33 6.04 12.42 -5.37
CA LYS A 33 6.96 13.33 -6.10
C LYS A 33 7.72 12.65 -7.23
N ILE A 34 8.24 11.44 -7.00
CA ILE A 34 9.04 10.70 -8.00
C ILE A 34 8.16 10.27 -9.18
N PHE A 35 7.01 9.67 -8.89
CA PHE A 35 6.13 9.09 -9.90
C PHE A 35 5.06 10.05 -10.42
N LYS A 36 5.03 11.29 -9.90
CA LYS A 36 3.99 12.31 -10.22
C LYS A 36 2.57 11.76 -10.00
N ALA A 37 2.40 10.97 -8.94
CA ALA A 37 1.14 10.28 -8.63
C ALA A 37 0.26 11.10 -7.68
N GLU A 38 -1.05 11.05 -7.90
CA GLU A 38 -2.04 11.69 -7.02
C GLU A 38 -2.17 10.97 -5.67
N HIS A 39 -2.15 9.63 -5.69
CA HIS A 39 -2.28 8.76 -4.52
C HIS A 39 -1.20 7.68 -4.51
N VAL A 40 -0.74 7.31 -3.31
CA VAL A 40 0.22 6.22 -3.08
C VAL A 40 -0.14 5.50 -1.79
N ASN A 41 -0.10 4.16 -1.82
CA ASN A 41 -0.08 3.31 -0.63
C ASN A 41 1.31 2.64 -0.55
N VAL A 42 1.95 2.69 0.63
CA VAL A 42 3.32 2.17 0.86
C VAL A 42 3.36 0.96 1.82
N GLN A 43 2.21 0.36 2.13
CA GLN A 43 2.10 -0.67 3.18
C GLN A 43 2.26 -2.11 2.67
N ALA A 44 2.17 -2.36 1.35
CA ALA A 44 2.30 -3.71 0.81
C ALA A 44 3.72 -4.28 1.03
N HIS A 45 3.82 -5.48 1.60
CA HIS A 45 5.12 -6.09 1.93
C HIS A 45 5.89 -6.61 0.71
N SER A 46 5.23 -6.79 -0.43
CA SER A 46 5.85 -7.24 -1.68
C SER A 46 5.01 -6.86 -2.89
N GLY A 47 5.59 -6.96 -4.09
CA GLY A 47 4.89 -6.68 -5.35
C GLY A 47 3.66 -7.58 -5.56
N THR A 48 3.75 -8.87 -5.18
CA THR A 48 2.61 -9.80 -5.27
C THR A 48 1.46 -9.34 -4.37
N GLN A 49 1.74 -8.92 -3.14
CA GLN A 49 0.70 -8.42 -2.23
C GLN A 49 0.09 -7.10 -2.73
N ALA A 50 0.88 -6.23 -3.34
CA ALA A 50 0.37 -5.01 -3.95
C ALA A 50 -0.63 -5.31 -5.07
N ASN A 51 -0.32 -6.26 -5.96
CA ASN A 51 -1.25 -6.68 -7.01
C ASN A 51 -2.54 -7.30 -6.44
N ILE A 52 -2.42 -8.17 -5.42
CA ILE A 52 -3.59 -8.77 -4.76
C ILE A 52 -4.48 -7.70 -4.13
N ALA A 53 -3.91 -6.69 -3.48
CA ALA A 53 -4.68 -5.58 -2.90
C ALA A 53 -5.47 -4.80 -3.96
N VAL A 54 -4.88 -4.56 -5.14
CA VAL A 54 -5.57 -3.93 -6.27
C VAL A 54 -6.73 -4.79 -6.77
N TYR A 55 -6.52 -6.10 -6.93
CA TYR A 55 -7.58 -7.01 -7.38
C TYR A 55 -8.73 -7.05 -6.37
N GLN A 56 -8.44 -7.15 -5.08
CA GLN A 56 -9.47 -7.16 -4.03
C GLN A 56 -10.23 -5.83 -3.92
N ALA A 57 -9.59 -4.70 -4.25
CA ALA A 57 -10.22 -3.39 -4.21
C ALA A 57 -11.17 -3.15 -5.41
N LEU A 58 -10.88 -3.72 -6.58
CA LEU A 58 -11.55 -3.37 -7.83
C LEU A 58 -12.40 -4.49 -8.45
N LEU A 59 -12.11 -5.75 -8.12
CA LEU A 59 -12.71 -6.92 -8.76
C LEU A 59 -13.55 -7.75 -7.80
N LYS A 60 -14.42 -8.57 -8.37
CA LYS A 60 -15.19 -9.59 -7.68
C LYS A 60 -14.74 -10.99 -8.11
N PRO A 61 -14.97 -12.03 -7.29
CA PRO A 61 -14.75 -13.41 -7.71
C PRO A 61 -15.49 -13.73 -9.02
N GLY A 62 -14.75 -14.21 -10.02
CA GLY A 62 -15.27 -14.50 -11.37
C GLY A 62 -14.94 -13.44 -12.42
N ASP A 63 -14.48 -12.25 -12.03
CA ASP A 63 -14.04 -11.23 -12.99
C ASP A 63 -12.78 -11.69 -13.74
N THR A 64 -12.65 -11.24 -14.99
CA THR A 64 -11.54 -11.64 -15.87
C THR A 64 -10.39 -10.64 -15.82
N ILE A 65 -9.16 -11.15 -15.69
CA ILE A 65 -7.92 -10.36 -15.76
C ILE A 65 -7.14 -10.77 -17.01
N LEU A 66 -6.75 -9.79 -17.82
CA LEU A 66 -5.77 -9.99 -18.90
C LEU A 66 -4.37 -9.63 -18.39
N SER A 67 -3.42 -10.55 -18.55
CA SER A 67 -2.01 -10.33 -18.21
C SER A 67 -1.12 -10.83 -19.33
N LEU A 68 0.11 -10.32 -19.37
CA LEU A 68 1.17 -10.91 -20.20
C LEU A 68 1.38 -12.37 -19.80
N ASN A 69 1.61 -13.21 -20.81
CA ASN A 69 1.91 -14.62 -20.61
C ASN A 69 3.31 -14.75 -19.99
N LEU A 70 3.44 -15.58 -18.96
CA LEU A 70 4.70 -15.84 -18.25
C LEU A 70 5.54 -16.92 -18.96
N GLN A 71 5.37 -17.12 -20.27
CA GLN A 71 6.13 -18.15 -20.97
C GLN A 71 7.63 -17.97 -20.73
N PRO A 72 8.37 -19.06 -20.46
CA PRO A 72 9.81 -19.01 -20.21
C PRO A 72 10.58 -18.50 -21.43
#